data_AF-A0A2U9IUN2-F1
#
_entry.id   AF-A0A2U9IUN2-F1
#
_cell.length_a   1.000
_cell.length_b   1.000
_cell.length_c   1.000
_cell.angle_alpha   90.00
_cell.angle_beta   90.00
_cell.angle_gamma   90.00
#
_symmetry.space_group_name_H-M   'P 1'
#
loop_
_entity.id
_entity.type
_entity.pdbx_description
1 polymer ?
#
loop_
_entity_poly.entity_id
_entity_poly.type
_entity_poly.pdbx_seq_one_letter_code
_entity_poly.pdbx_strand_id
1 'polypeptide(L)'
;MRLTLIGIIVILIGFALVFAGSVSSISPSNSTVGGVVLIGPIPIIFGKGSEGNLIPLMIIGLIFTIIAIIFFLGSIWIFRKSQ
;
A
#
# COMPACT_ATOMS: atom_id res chain seq x y z
N MET A 1 15.93 20.38 20.11
CA MET A 1 15.63 20.72 18.70
C MET A 1 16.67 20.19 17.70
N ARG A 2 17.98 20.31 17.97
CA ARG A 2 19.03 19.83 17.02
C ARG A 2 18.97 18.33 16.70
N LEU A 3 18.66 17.49 17.68
CA LEU A 3 18.55 16.04 17.48
C LEU A 3 17.32 15.64 16.63
N THR A 4 16.20 16.34 16.82
CA THR A 4 14.97 16.15 16.02
C THR A 4 15.20 16.52 14.56
N LEU A 5 15.94 17.61 14.29
CA LEU A 5 16.30 18.03 12.93
C LEU A 5 17.13 16.95 12.21
N ILE A 6 18.11 16.38 12.89
CA ILE A 6 18.95 15.30 12.35
C ILE A 6 18.10 14.06 12.05
N GLY A 7 17.18 13.70 12.94
CA GLY A 7 16.24 12.59 12.72
C GLY A 7 15.37 12.79 11.47
N ILE A 8 14.82 14.00 11.27
CA ILE A 8 14.02 14.34 10.09
C ILE A 8 14.85 14.22 8.81
N ILE A 9 16.09 14.69 8.82
CA ILE A 9 17.00 14.61 7.67
C ILE A 9 17.30 13.14 7.31
N VAL A 10 17.56 12.29 8.30
CA VAL A 10 17.82 10.86 8.08
C VAL A 10 16.60 10.16 7.48
N ILE A 11 15.39 10.47 7.96
CA ILE A 11 14.14 9.93 7.41
C ILE A 11 13.95 10.34 5.95
N LEU A 12 14.19 11.62 5.63
CA LEU A 12 14.09 12.12 4.25
C LEU A 12 15.10 11.47 3.31
N ILE A 13 16.34 11.28 3.76
CA ILE A 13 17.37 10.59 2.99
C ILE A 13 16.98 9.13 2.74
N GLY A 14 16.47 8.44 3.76
CA GLY A 14 15.98 7.06 3.63
C GLY A 14 14.84 6.96 2.60
N PHE A 15 13.87 7.87 2.66
CA PHE A 15 12.78 7.92 1.69
C PHE A 15 13.27 8.20 0.27
N ALA A 16 14.19 9.16 0.11
CA ALA A 16 14.79 9.49 -1.18
C ALA A 16 15.54 8.30 -1.79
N LEU A 17 16.26 7.51 -0.97
CA LEU A 17 16.98 6.32 -1.44
C LEU A 17 16.03 5.24 -1.95
N VAL A 18 14.95 4.95 -1.20
CA VAL A 18 13.94 3.97 -1.60
C VAL A 18 13.25 4.40 -2.89
N PHE A 19 12.94 5.70 -3.02
CA PHE A 19 12.34 6.27 -4.22
C PHE A 19 13.28 6.20 -5.44
N ALA A 20 14.56 6.55 -5.27
CA ALA A 20 15.54 6.45 -6.34
C ALA A 20 15.70 5.01 -6.85
N GLY A 21 15.75 4.03 -5.93
CA GLY A 21 15.83 2.61 -6.28
C GLY A 21 14.58 2.08 -7.01
N SER A 22 13.39 2.56 -6.65
CA SER A 22 12.15 2.16 -7.34
C SER A 22 12.05 2.73 -8.75
N VAL A 23 12.57 3.93 -8.99
CA VAL A 23 12.61 4.54 -10.32
C VAL A 23 13.68 3.90 -11.20
N SER A 24 14.87 3.59 -10.65
CA SER A 24 15.97 3.00 -11.42
C SER A 24 15.73 1.54 -11.85
N SER A 25 14.78 0.86 -11.21
CA SER A 25 14.41 -0.53 -11.53
C SER A 25 13.36 -0.64 -12.66
N ILE A 26 12.93 0.48 -13.23
CA ILE A 26 11.98 0.52 -14.35
C ILE A 26 12.72 0.24 -15.66
N SER A 27 12.84 -1.05 -16.02
CA SER A 27 13.31 -1.46 -17.35
C SER A 27 12.24 -1.23 -18.44
N PRO A 28 12.58 -0.67 -19.61
CA PRO A 28 11.60 -0.26 -20.63
C PRO A 28 10.95 -1.42 -21.42
N SER A 29 11.41 -2.65 -21.28
CA SER A 29 10.82 -3.81 -21.97
C SER A 29 10.08 -4.71 -20.96
N ASN A 30 8.75 -4.78 -21.10
CA ASN A 30 7.85 -5.65 -20.31
C ASN A 30 7.66 -5.28 -18.83
N SER A 31 7.67 -3.99 -18.48
CA SER A 31 7.32 -3.56 -17.13
C SER A 31 5.87 -3.95 -16.79
N THR A 32 5.73 -4.86 -15.83
CA THR A 32 4.42 -5.12 -15.19
C THR A 32 4.14 -3.95 -14.25
N VAL A 33 3.04 -3.25 -14.50
CA VAL A 33 2.59 -2.14 -13.66
C VAL A 33 1.25 -2.55 -13.10
N GLY A 34 1.09 -2.49 -11.79
CA GLY A 34 -0.20 -2.72 -11.15
C GLY A 34 -0.27 -2.10 -9.76
N GLY A 35 -1.49 -1.95 -9.26
CA GLY A 35 -1.78 -1.43 -7.94
C GLY A 35 -3.11 -1.95 -7.42
N VAL A 36 -3.35 -1.67 -6.14
CA VAL A 36 -4.61 -1.96 -5.46
C VAL A 36 -5.12 -0.67 -4.84
N VAL A 37 -6.36 -0.30 -5.13
CA VAL A 37 -7.07 0.81 -4.49
C VAL A 37 -8.24 0.23 -3.71
N LEU A 38 -8.36 0.59 -2.43
CA LEU A 38 -9.48 0.19 -1.59
C LEU A 38 -10.53 1.30 -1.61
N ILE A 39 -11.74 1.03 -2.13
CA ILE A 39 -12.89 1.92 -1.99
C ILE A 39 -13.77 1.36 -0.88
N GLY A 40 -13.60 1.90 0.33
CA GLY A 40 -14.13 1.26 1.53
C GLY A 40 -13.50 -0.13 1.74
N PRO A 41 -14.26 -1.16 2.12
CA PRO A 41 -13.75 -2.52 2.25
C PRO A 41 -13.61 -3.26 0.91
N ILE A 42 -13.89 -2.64 -0.24
CA ILE A 42 -13.87 -3.31 -1.55
C ILE A 42 -12.53 -3.04 -2.25
N PRO A 43 -11.72 -4.08 -2.56
CA PRO A 43 -10.48 -3.91 -3.28
C PRO A 43 -10.69 -3.81 -4.79
N ILE A 44 -10.01 -2.85 -5.42
CA ILE A 44 -9.92 -2.70 -6.88
C ILE A 44 -8.47 -2.92 -7.28
N ILE A 45 -8.20 -4.04 -7.94
CA ILE A 45 -6.87 -4.39 -8.45
C ILE A 45 -6.82 -3.94 -9.92
N PHE A 46 -5.82 -3.15 -10.27
CA PHE A 46 -5.60 -2.66 -11.63
C PHE A 46 -4.15 -2.90 -12.03
N GLY A 47 -3.89 -3.11 -13.31
CA GLY A 47 -2.54 -3.29 -13.81
C GLY A 47 -2.48 -4.02 -15.14
N LYS A 48 -1.32 -3.95 -15.79
CA LYS A 48 -0.95 -4.71 -16.99
C LYS A 48 0.34 -5.47 -16.72
N GLY A 49 0.36 -6.76 -17.03
CA GLY A 49 1.53 -7.61 -16.86
C GLY A 49 1.22 -9.08 -17.14
N SER A 50 2.26 -9.93 -17.09
CA SER A 50 2.08 -11.38 -17.16
C SER A 50 1.21 -11.85 -15.99
N GLU A 51 0.29 -12.79 -16.23
CA GLU A 51 -0.66 -13.29 -15.24
C GLU A 51 0.00 -13.67 -13.90
N GLY A 52 1.23 -14.21 -13.96
CA GLY A 52 2.02 -14.58 -12.78
C GLY A 52 2.41 -13.41 -11.86
N ASN A 53 2.55 -12.20 -12.39
CA ASN A 53 2.92 -11.01 -11.59
C ASN A 53 1.72 -10.28 -10.99
N LEU A 54 0.49 -10.63 -11.38
CA LEU A 54 -0.74 -10.04 -10.82
C LEU A 54 -1.22 -10.78 -9.56
N ILE A 55 -0.81 -12.05 -9.41
CA ILE A 55 -1.17 -12.87 -8.25
C ILE A 55 -0.69 -12.25 -6.92
N PRO A 56 0.56 -11.76 -6.78
CA PRO A 56 1.01 -11.13 -5.54
C PRO A 56 0.19 -9.88 -5.16
N LEU A 57 -0.21 -9.07 -6.14
CA LEU A 57 -1.07 -7.90 -5.92
C LEU A 57 -2.47 -8.31 -5.47
N MET A 58 -3.00 -9.42 -5.99
CA MET A 58 -4.28 -9.95 -5.55
C MET A 58 -4.22 -10.44 -4.10
N ILE A 59 -3.13 -11.12 -3.72
CA ILE A 59 -2.91 -11.56 -2.33
C ILE A 59 -2.81 -10.34 -1.40
N ILE A 60 -2.03 -9.32 -1.75
CA ILE A 60 -1.89 -8.11 -0.92
C ILE A 60 -3.25 -7.40 -0.78
N GLY A 61 -4.02 -7.31 -1.87
CA GLY A 61 -5.34 -6.69 -1.86
C GLY A 61 -6.34 -7.45 -1.00
N LEU A 62 -6.29 -8.78 -1.03
CA LEU A 62 -7.12 -9.64 -0.19
C LEU A 62 -6.80 -9.46 1.29
N ILE A 63 -5.51 -9.43 1.66
CA ILE A 63 -5.08 -9.20 3.04
C ILE A 63 -5.58 -7.84 3.54
N PHE A 64 -5.39 -6.78 2.76
CA PHE A 64 -5.88 -5.46 3.14
C PHE A 64 -7.40 -5.37 3.22
N THR A 65 -8.11 -6.12 2.39
CA THR A 65 -9.58 -6.22 2.44
C THR A 65 -10.05 -6.83 3.74
N ILE A 66 -9.43 -7.92 4.19
CA ILE A 66 -9.76 -8.56 5.47
C ILE A 66 -9.55 -7.57 6.62
N ILE A 67 -8.41 -6.86 6.61
CA ILE A 67 -8.11 -5.82 7.62
C ILE A 67 -9.17 -4.70 7.58
N ALA A 68 -9.50 -4.19 6.38
CA ALA A 68 -10.49 -3.13 6.21
C ALA A 68 -11.88 -3.57 6.69
N ILE A 69 -12.29 -4.81 6.42
CA ILE A 69 -13.56 -5.38 6.89
C ILE A 69 -13.58 -5.47 8.42
N ILE A 70 -12.50 -5.92 9.06
CA ILE A 70 -12.40 -6.00 10.52
C ILE A 70 -12.55 -4.61 11.13
N PHE A 71 -11.86 -3.60 10.58
CA PHE A 71 -11.98 -2.22 11.05
C PHE A 71 -13.39 -1.65 10.81
N PHE A 72 -13.99 -1.92 9.65
CA PHE A 72 -15.31 -1.43 9.29
C PHE A 72 -16.41 -2.04 10.19
N LEU A 73 -16.43 -3.37 10.33
CA LEU A 73 -17.39 -4.08 11.18
C LEU A 73 -17.15 -3.79 12.66
N GLY A 74 -15.89 -3.75 13.10
CA GLY A 74 -15.52 -3.44 14.48
C GLY A 74 -15.98 -2.03 14.88
N SER A 75 -15.78 -1.05 13.99
CA SER A 75 -16.29 0.31 14.17
C SER A 75 -17.81 0.32 14.31
N ILE A 76 -18.55 -0.32 13.39
CA ILE A 76 -20.02 -0.41 13.47
C ILE A 76 -20.49 -1.02 14.79
N TRP A 77 -19.83 -2.08 15.26
CA TRP A 77 -20.22 -2.78 16.48
C TRP A 77 -20.01 -1.91 17.73
N ILE A 78 -18.91 -1.17 17.78
CA ILE A 78 -18.59 -0.22 18.85
C ILE A 78 -19.61 0.93 18.88
N PHE A 79 -19.92 1.53 17.73
CA PHE A 79 -20.88 2.65 17.67
C PHE A 79 -22.31 2.21 18.00
N ARG A 80 -22.72 0.99 17.62
CA ARG A 80 -24.03 0.42 18.00
C ARG A 80 -24.17 0.13 19.49
N LYS A 81 -23.08 -0.12 20.22
CA LYS A 81 -23.12 -0.37 21.67
C LYS A 81 -23.20 0.92 22.49
N SER A 82 -22.88 2.07 21.88
CA SER A 82 -22.84 3.38 22.53
C SER A 82 -24.14 4.19 22.38
N GLN A 83 -25.15 3.66 21.69
CA GLN A 83 -26.49 4.22 21.52
C GLN A 83 -27.49 3.30 22.22
#